data_AF-A0AAU6CRH4-F1
#
_entry.id   AF-A0AAU6CRH4-F1
#
_cell.length_a   1.000
_cell.length_b   1.000
_cell.length_c   1.000
_cell.angle_alpha   90.00
_cell.angle_beta   90.00
_cell.angle_gamma   90.00
#
_symmetry.space_group_name_H-M   'P 1'
#
loop_
_entity.id
_entity.type
_entity.pdbx_description
1 polymer ?
#
loop_
_entity_poly.entity_id
_entity_poly.type
_entity_poly.pdbx_seq_one_letter_code
_entity_poly.pdbx_strand_id
1 'polypeptide(L)'
;MTDDHAKPRVFRSCLYVPGHHPDRIARAYDTDADAVILDLEDAVPGPRKIEAREIVAEAMARPAAKPTYVRVNPMSSGLCEDDIRAVAGPALAGVRVAKVDSPADVRRVAEVLRELGHPAKIHVLIESAVALEHAFALATASPEVTMLGLGESDLRADLSTTAEGPTMDTSRARVIVAARAAGLPNPCQSVYAEPRDLRGLLVTSKHGRRLGFLGRMAIHPAQIPVIHDVYTPTTNEIDDALEICAAVDLAALESRSITITSQGKMVGPPMLARARQVLELATALNLVTDVAWPAERARTSESAGYTRNNGGSS
;
A
#
# COMPACT_ATOMS: atom_id res chain seq x y z
N MET A 1 8.98 -24.47 0.01
CA MET A 1 8.05 -23.32 0.04
C MET A 1 8.91 -22.08 -0.06
N THR A 2 9.02 -21.53 -1.26
CA THR A 2 9.87 -20.37 -1.52
C THR A 2 9.31 -19.18 -0.79
N ASP A 3 10.20 -18.53 -0.06
CA ASP A 3 9.99 -17.33 0.73
C ASP A 3 9.41 -16.19 -0.14
N ASP A 4 8.09 -16.02 -0.11
CA ASP A 4 7.35 -14.93 -0.78
C ASP A 4 7.50 -13.59 -0.01
N HIS A 5 8.37 -13.52 1.01
CA HIS A 5 8.52 -12.34 1.88
C HIS A 5 9.35 -11.19 1.28
N ALA A 6 9.79 -11.27 0.02
CA ALA A 6 10.66 -10.25 -0.59
C ALA A 6 9.97 -9.31 -1.59
N LYS A 7 8.77 -9.63 -2.10
CA LYS A 7 8.08 -8.73 -3.05
C LYS A 7 7.22 -7.72 -2.27
N PRO A 8 7.42 -6.39 -2.44
CA PRO A 8 6.50 -5.40 -1.90
C PRO A 8 5.09 -5.71 -2.42
N ARG A 9 4.14 -6.00 -1.53
CA ARG A 9 2.74 -6.19 -1.92
C ARG A 9 2.16 -4.83 -2.27
N VAL A 10 2.09 -4.54 -3.57
CA VAL A 10 1.44 -3.34 -4.09
C VAL A 10 -0.01 -3.66 -4.39
N PHE A 11 -0.92 -2.84 -3.85
CA PHE A 11 -2.35 -2.97 -4.08
C PHE A 11 -2.82 -1.87 -5.03
N ARG A 12 -3.40 -2.23 -6.17
CA ARG A 12 -4.16 -1.29 -7.01
C ARG A 12 -5.51 -1.01 -6.36
N SER A 13 -6.07 -2.00 -5.67
CA SER A 13 -7.39 -1.93 -5.05
C SER A 13 -7.47 -2.64 -3.69
N CYS A 14 -8.13 -1.99 -2.74
CA CYS A 14 -8.50 -2.60 -1.46
C CYS A 14 -10.01 -2.42 -1.23
N LEU A 15 -10.77 -3.51 -1.17
CA LEU A 15 -12.24 -3.46 -1.04
C LEU A 15 -12.67 -3.46 0.42
N TYR A 16 -13.33 -2.38 0.87
CA TYR A 16 -14.00 -2.32 2.16
C TYR A 16 -15.28 -3.16 2.20
N VAL A 17 -15.47 -3.87 3.31
CA VAL A 17 -16.64 -4.68 3.58
C VAL A 17 -17.06 -4.48 5.03
N PRO A 18 -18.31 -4.09 5.33
CA PRO A 18 -18.75 -3.97 6.71
C PRO A 18 -18.74 -5.32 7.43
N GLY A 19 -18.11 -5.40 8.60
CA GLY A 19 -17.88 -6.65 9.34
C GLY A 19 -19.16 -7.36 9.79
N HIS A 20 -20.24 -6.61 9.99
CA HIS A 20 -21.57 -7.13 10.36
C HIS A 20 -22.40 -7.74 9.19
N HIS A 21 -21.78 -8.00 8.04
CA HIS A 21 -22.43 -8.58 6.85
C HIS A 21 -21.67 -9.82 6.33
N PRO A 22 -21.87 -11.00 6.92
CA PRO A 22 -21.12 -12.21 6.56
C PRO A 22 -21.25 -12.59 5.08
N ASP A 23 -22.45 -12.42 4.50
CA ASP A 23 -22.68 -12.67 3.06
C ASP A 23 -21.81 -11.78 2.15
N ARG A 24 -21.55 -10.53 2.57
CA ARG A 24 -20.70 -9.61 1.81
C ARG A 24 -19.23 -9.93 1.98
N ILE A 25 -18.83 -10.39 3.17
CA ILE A 25 -17.47 -10.86 3.44
C ILE A 25 -17.13 -12.03 2.52
N ALA A 26 -17.99 -13.03 2.44
CA ALA A 26 -17.81 -14.17 1.55
C ALA A 26 -17.63 -13.72 0.09
N ARG A 27 -18.54 -12.89 -0.42
CA ARG A 27 -18.49 -12.39 -1.81
C ARG A 27 -17.30 -11.49 -2.13
N ALA A 28 -16.69 -10.84 -1.12
CA ALA A 28 -15.55 -9.96 -1.36
C ALA A 28 -14.33 -10.74 -1.86
N TYR A 29 -14.16 -11.98 -1.40
CA TYR A 29 -13.08 -12.86 -1.84
C TYR A 29 -13.22 -13.29 -3.30
N ASP A 30 -14.45 -13.32 -3.84
CA ASP A 30 -14.75 -13.68 -5.23
C ASP A 30 -14.54 -12.51 -6.22
N THR A 31 -14.26 -11.30 -5.74
CA THR A 31 -13.98 -10.13 -6.62
C THR A 31 -12.57 -10.19 -7.20
N ASP A 32 -12.18 -9.20 -8.01
CA ASP A 32 -10.78 -9.04 -8.45
C ASP A 32 -9.97 -8.10 -7.52
N ALA A 33 -10.49 -7.68 -6.37
CA ALA A 33 -9.74 -6.82 -5.46
C ALA A 33 -8.41 -7.46 -5.04
N ASP A 34 -7.33 -6.67 -4.98
CA ASP A 34 -6.00 -7.17 -4.59
C ASP A 34 -5.92 -7.43 -3.07
N ALA A 35 -6.73 -6.71 -2.28
CA ALA A 35 -6.89 -6.92 -0.85
C ALA A 35 -8.34 -6.65 -0.39
N VAL A 36 -8.72 -7.24 0.74
CA VAL A 36 -10.00 -7.01 1.42
C VAL A 36 -9.77 -6.27 2.73
N ILE A 37 -10.63 -5.31 3.05
CA ILE A 37 -10.64 -4.61 4.34
C ILE A 37 -11.98 -4.90 5.03
N LEU A 38 -11.96 -5.69 6.10
CA LEU A 38 -13.13 -5.94 6.94
C LEU A 38 -13.27 -4.81 7.95
N ASP A 39 -14.39 -4.12 7.94
CA ASP A 39 -14.58 -2.90 8.71
C ASP A 39 -15.33 -3.16 10.02
N LEU A 40 -14.72 -2.80 11.14
CA LEU A 40 -15.34 -2.76 12.46
C LEU A 40 -15.71 -1.34 12.90
N GLU A 41 -15.44 -0.33 12.07
CA GLU A 41 -15.52 1.09 12.40
C GLU A 41 -16.77 1.75 11.78
N ASP A 42 -16.68 2.81 10.98
CA ASP A 42 -17.82 3.65 10.59
C ASP A 42 -18.88 2.94 9.75
N ALA A 43 -18.55 1.85 9.04
CA ALA A 43 -19.56 1.08 8.32
C ALA A 43 -20.33 0.09 9.21
N VAL A 44 -20.07 0.06 10.53
CA VAL A 44 -20.77 -0.78 11.50
C VAL A 44 -21.55 0.09 12.49
N PRO A 45 -22.89 -0.02 12.55
CA PRO A 45 -23.69 0.66 13.56
C PRO A 45 -23.25 0.31 14.99
N GLY A 46 -23.26 1.29 15.89
CA GLY A 46 -22.82 1.12 17.29
C GLY A 46 -23.35 -0.14 17.99
N PRO A 47 -24.67 -0.42 17.96
CA PRO A 47 -25.24 -1.62 18.57
C PRO A 47 -24.76 -2.95 17.98
N ARG A 48 -24.19 -2.95 16.77
CA ARG A 48 -23.71 -4.14 16.05
C ARG A 48 -22.19 -4.32 16.11
N LYS A 49 -21.46 -3.48 16.86
CA LYS A 49 -19.98 -3.56 16.98
C LYS A 49 -19.50 -4.89 17.55
N ILE A 50 -20.19 -5.41 18.58
CA ILE A 50 -19.84 -6.69 19.21
C ILE A 50 -20.07 -7.84 18.21
N GLU A 51 -21.25 -7.89 17.61
CA GLU A 51 -21.61 -8.88 16.58
C GLU A 51 -20.62 -8.83 15.40
N ALA A 52 -20.28 -7.64 14.91
CA ALA A 52 -19.31 -7.46 13.82
C ALA A 52 -17.94 -8.02 14.17
N ARG A 53 -17.48 -7.79 15.41
CA ARG A 53 -16.19 -8.30 15.90
C ARG A 53 -16.18 -9.83 15.91
N GLU A 54 -17.26 -10.46 16.38
CA GLU A 54 -17.40 -11.91 16.40
C GLU A 54 -17.38 -12.50 14.97
N ILE A 55 -18.14 -11.90 14.05
CA ILE A 55 -18.17 -12.32 12.64
C ILE A 55 -16.80 -12.18 11.98
N VAL A 56 -16.11 -11.05 12.20
CA VAL A 56 -14.77 -10.83 11.63
C VAL A 56 -13.74 -11.77 12.27
N ALA A 57 -13.82 -12.02 13.57
CA ALA A 57 -12.96 -12.99 14.24
C ALA A 57 -13.11 -14.40 13.66
N GLU A 58 -14.35 -14.84 13.39
CA GLU A 58 -14.62 -16.11 12.70
C GLU A 58 -14.00 -16.13 11.29
N ALA A 59 -14.16 -15.05 10.53
CA ALA A 59 -13.55 -14.92 9.21
C ALA A 59 -12.01 -14.95 9.26
N MET A 60 -11.39 -14.44 10.33
CA MET A 60 -9.93 -14.42 10.50
C MET A 60 -9.36 -15.73 11.02
N ALA A 61 -10.19 -16.64 11.56
CA ALA A 61 -9.76 -17.90 12.14
C ALA A 61 -9.18 -18.91 11.12
N ARG A 62 -9.35 -18.68 9.81
CA ARG A 62 -8.85 -19.54 8.74
C ARG A 62 -8.11 -18.73 7.68
N PRO A 63 -7.04 -19.25 7.05
CA PRO A 63 -6.33 -18.54 6.00
C PRO A 63 -7.27 -18.01 4.92
N ALA A 64 -7.12 -16.73 4.56
CA ALA A 64 -7.89 -16.10 3.51
C ALA A 64 -7.24 -16.33 2.13
N ALA A 65 -8.07 -16.33 1.08
CA ALA A 65 -7.60 -16.42 -0.30
C ALA A 65 -6.78 -15.19 -0.74
N LYS A 66 -6.92 -14.07 -0.03
CA LYS A 66 -6.32 -12.78 -0.33
C LYS A 66 -5.80 -12.09 0.93
N PRO A 67 -4.83 -11.17 0.80
CA PRO A 67 -4.43 -10.30 1.90
C PRO A 67 -5.67 -9.62 2.51
N THR A 68 -5.90 -9.88 3.80
CA THR A 68 -7.07 -9.33 4.49
C THR A 68 -6.63 -8.45 5.64
N TYR A 69 -7.11 -7.22 5.62
CA TYR A 69 -6.91 -6.25 6.67
C TYR A 69 -8.20 -6.06 7.45
N VAL A 70 -8.10 -5.69 8.72
CA VAL A 70 -9.26 -5.29 9.52
C VAL A 70 -9.14 -3.82 9.87
N ARG A 71 -10.13 -2.99 9.50
CA ARG A 71 -10.23 -1.62 10.01
C ARG A 71 -10.79 -1.68 11.43
N VAL A 72 -9.94 -1.41 12.41
CA VAL A 72 -10.29 -1.43 13.84
C VAL A 72 -10.74 -0.04 14.28
N ASN A 73 -11.53 0.00 15.35
CA ASN A 73 -11.96 1.26 15.95
C ASN A 73 -10.76 2.07 16.48
N PRO A 74 -10.86 3.41 16.61
CA PRO A 74 -9.77 4.22 17.10
C PRO A 74 -9.42 3.91 18.56
N MET A 75 -8.17 4.16 18.97
CA MET A 75 -7.73 3.97 20.37
C MET A 75 -8.61 4.75 21.37
N SER A 76 -9.04 5.95 20.99
CA SER A 76 -9.92 6.81 21.79
C SER A 76 -11.31 6.23 22.07
N SER A 77 -11.76 5.22 21.31
CA SER A 77 -13.05 4.55 21.54
C SER A 77 -13.02 3.53 22.68
N GLY A 78 -11.84 3.11 23.13
CA GLY A 78 -11.68 1.98 24.05
C GLY A 78 -11.91 0.59 23.43
N LEU A 79 -12.26 0.49 22.14
CA LEU A 79 -12.56 -0.77 21.46
C LEU A 79 -11.38 -1.35 20.67
N CYS A 80 -10.36 -0.54 20.36
CA CYS A 80 -9.28 -0.89 19.43
C CYS A 80 -8.53 -2.16 19.86
N GLU A 81 -8.11 -2.26 21.12
CA GLU A 81 -7.33 -3.42 21.56
C GLU A 81 -8.17 -4.71 21.57
N ASP A 82 -9.45 -4.62 21.94
CA ASP A 82 -10.38 -5.75 21.92
C ASP A 82 -10.65 -6.22 20.49
N ASP A 83 -10.78 -5.28 19.54
CA ASP A 83 -10.86 -5.58 18.13
C ASP A 83 -9.61 -6.35 17.67
N ILE A 84 -8.41 -5.84 17.98
CA ILE A 84 -7.14 -6.48 17.59
C ILE A 84 -7.02 -7.90 18.16
N ARG A 85 -7.28 -8.06 19.47
CA ARG A 85 -7.18 -9.36 20.14
C ARG A 85 -8.16 -10.38 19.56
N ALA A 86 -9.36 -9.95 19.18
CA ALA A 86 -10.36 -10.84 18.59
C ALA A 86 -9.99 -11.29 17.16
N VAL A 87 -9.38 -10.42 16.36
CA VAL A 87 -9.16 -10.66 14.93
C VAL A 87 -7.75 -11.17 14.59
N ALA A 88 -6.87 -11.34 15.58
CA ALA A 88 -5.50 -11.85 15.42
C ALA A 88 -5.43 -13.35 15.08
N GLY A 89 -6.11 -13.75 14.02
CA GLY A 89 -6.10 -15.09 13.45
C GLY A 89 -5.24 -15.20 12.18
N PRO A 90 -5.03 -16.42 11.66
CA PRO A 90 -4.11 -16.69 10.55
C PRO A 90 -4.43 -15.96 9.23
N ALA A 91 -5.65 -15.44 9.05
CA ALA A 91 -6.01 -14.66 7.87
C ALA A 91 -5.50 -13.21 7.91
N LEU A 92 -5.19 -12.68 9.09
CA LEU A 92 -4.94 -11.27 9.31
C LEU A 92 -3.59 -10.84 8.72
N ALA A 93 -3.62 -10.14 7.60
CA ALA A 93 -2.42 -9.53 7.02
C ALA A 93 -2.00 -8.27 7.79
N GLY A 94 -2.97 -7.54 8.34
CA GLY A 94 -2.72 -6.33 9.09
C GLY A 94 -3.97 -5.66 9.63
N VAL A 95 -3.77 -4.67 10.49
CA VAL A 95 -4.83 -3.81 11.01
C VAL A 95 -4.72 -2.44 10.35
N ARG A 96 -5.88 -1.84 10.07
CA ARG A 96 -6.00 -0.45 9.66
C ARG A 96 -6.61 0.33 10.81
N VAL A 97 -5.83 1.20 11.44
CA VAL A 97 -6.26 1.91 12.65
C VAL A 97 -6.90 3.23 12.23
N ALA A 98 -8.17 3.41 12.57
CA ALA A 98 -8.93 4.63 12.31
C ALA A 98 -8.51 5.78 13.23
N LYS A 99 -8.70 7.02 12.76
CA LYS A 99 -8.68 8.29 13.49
C LYS A 99 -7.46 8.43 14.40
N VAL A 100 -6.27 8.17 13.86
CA VAL A 100 -5.02 8.16 14.61
C VAL A 100 -4.41 9.57 14.66
N ASP A 101 -4.42 10.18 15.84
CA ASP A 101 -3.86 11.51 16.05
C ASP A 101 -2.45 11.49 16.68
N SER A 102 -2.06 10.38 17.32
CA SER A 102 -0.82 10.29 18.10
C SER A 102 0.07 9.11 17.69
N PRO A 103 1.40 9.31 17.56
CA PRO A 103 2.36 8.21 17.43
C PRO A 103 2.34 7.22 18.60
N ALA A 104 1.84 7.63 19.78
CA ALA A 104 1.68 6.73 20.91
C ALA A 104 0.62 5.66 20.66
N ASP A 105 -0.48 6.02 19.99
CA ASP A 105 -1.53 5.07 19.62
C ASP A 105 -1.01 4.01 18.67
N VAL A 106 -0.20 4.41 17.68
CA VAL A 106 0.45 3.48 16.75
C VAL A 106 1.39 2.52 17.48
N ARG A 107 2.22 3.04 18.41
CA ARG A 107 3.10 2.19 19.23
C ARG A 107 2.31 1.21 20.08
N ARG A 108 1.19 1.66 20.68
CA ARG A 108 0.34 0.78 21.50
C ARG A 108 -0.28 -0.33 20.67
N VAL A 109 -0.77 -0.05 19.46
CA VAL A 109 -1.25 -1.08 18.53
C VAL A 109 -0.15 -2.09 18.20
N ALA A 110 1.08 -1.61 17.92
CA ALA A 110 2.22 -2.49 17.67
C ALA A 110 2.58 -3.37 18.88
N GLU A 111 2.52 -2.81 20.10
CA GLU A 111 2.73 -3.56 21.34
C GLU A 111 1.69 -4.68 21.50
N VAL A 112 0.40 -4.39 21.30
CA VAL A 112 -0.66 -5.42 21.38
C VAL A 112 -0.42 -6.55 20.37
N LEU A 113 -0.02 -6.23 19.13
CA LEU A 113 0.32 -7.25 18.13
C LEU A 113 1.53 -8.10 18.55
N ARG A 114 2.55 -7.50 19.17
CA ARG A 114 3.71 -8.23 19.71
C ARG A 114 3.37 -9.07 20.93
N GLU A 115 2.52 -8.59 21.83
CA GLU A 115 1.99 -9.36 22.98
C GLU A 115 1.29 -10.64 22.50
N LEU A 116 0.58 -10.57 21.38
CA LEU A 116 -0.08 -11.70 20.73
C LEU A 116 0.88 -12.57 19.88
N GLY A 117 2.14 -12.14 19.69
CA GLY A 117 3.10 -12.79 18.81
C GLY A 117 2.68 -12.76 17.32
N HIS A 118 1.80 -11.85 16.93
CA HIS A 118 1.21 -11.82 15.59
C HIS A 118 1.99 -10.91 14.62
N PRO A 119 2.38 -11.37 13.42
CA PRO A 119 3.21 -10.60 12.48
C PRO A 119 2.45 -9.54 11.66
N ALA A 120 1.24 -9.16 12.11
CA ALA A 120 0.33 -8.30 11.36
C ALA A 120 0.95 -6.90 11.15
N LYS A 121 0.71 -6.32 9.98
CA LYS A 121 1.15 -4.96 9.65
C LYS A 121 0.15 -3.91 10.12
N ILE A 122 0.59 -2.65 10.18
CA ILE A 122 -0.23 -1.51 10.59
C ILE A 122 -0.39 -0.55 9.42
N HIS A 123 -1.64 -0.25 9.09
CA HIS A 123 -2.02 0.84 8.20
C HIS A 123 -2.61 1.97 9.05
N VAL A 124 -2.03 3.17 8.98
CA VAL A 124 -2.48 4.31 9.79
C VAL A 124 -3.42 5.18 8.95
N LEU A 125 -4.63 5.44 9.42
CA LEU A 125 -5.55 6.40 8.80
C LEU A 125 -5.35 7.81 9.38
N ILE A 126 -5.02 8.73 8.48
CA ILE A 126 -4.95 10.17 8.73
C ILE A 126 -6.30 10.75 8.34
N GLU A 127 -7.05 11.22 9.34
CA GLU A 127 -8.46 11.61 9.22
C GLU A 127 -8.75 12.99 9.83
N SER A 128 -7.75 13.66 10.38
CA SER A 128 -7.84 14.97 11.03
C SER A 128 -6.68 15.88 10.60
N ALA A 129 -6.83 17.19 10.81
CA ALA A 129 -5.77 18.17 10.58
C ALA A 129 -4.54 17.92 11.46
N VAL A 130 -4.74 17.52 12.72
CA VAL A 130 -3.64 17.19 13.64
C VAL A 130 -2.89 15.94 13.18
N ALA A 131 -3.60 14.90 12.74
CA ALA A 131 -2.97 13.71 12.16
C ALA A 131 -2.19 14.03 10.89
N LEU A 132 -2.69 14.97 10.07
CA LEU A 132 -2.02 15.42 8.85
C LEU A 132 -0.68 16.12 9.16
N GLU A 133 -0.65 16.95 10.20
CA GLU A 133 0.60 17.56 10.69
C GLU A 133 1.57 16.51 11.25
N HIS A 134 1.04 15.48 11.92
CA HIS A 134 1.82 14.36 12.46
C HIS A 134 2.17 13.26 11.45
N ALA A 135 1.80 13.37 10.17
CA ALA A 135 1.85 12.27 9.21
C ALA A 135 3.20 11.50 9.18
N PHE A 136 4.33 12.20 9.19
CA PHE A 136 5.66 11.56 9.21
C PHE A 136 5.98 10.88 10.54
N ALA A 137 5.62 11.50 11.66
CA ALA A 137 5.79 10.92 12.99
C ALA A 137 4.92 9.67 13.18
N LEU A 138 3.70 9.66 12.61
CA LEU A 138 2.82 8.51 12.58
C LEU A 138 3.42 7.37 11.72
N ALA A 139 3.95 7.72 10.54
CA ALA A 139 4.57 6.75 9.63
C ALA A 139 5.80 6.06 10.20
N THR A 140 6.54 6.74 11.08
CA THR A 140 7.80 6.24 11.68
C THR A 140 7.62 5.74 13.11
N ALA A 141 6.38 5.68 13.60
CA ALA A 141 6.10 5.35 14.99
C ALA A 141 6.45 3.90 15.37
N SER A 142 6.41 2.97 14.41
CA SER A 142 6.84 1.58 14.60
C SER A 142 7.21 0.90 13.27
N PRO A 143 8.07 -0.15 13.29
CA PRO A 143 8.46 -0.89 12.09
C PRO A 143 7.33 -1.74 11.48
N GLU A 144 6.24 -1.99 12.22
CA GLU A 144 5.05 -2.67 11.72
C GLU A 144 4.20 -1.77 10.82
N VAL A 145 4.43 -0.45 10.82
CA VAL A 145 3.74 0.49 9.93
C VAL A 145 4.19 0.26 8.49
N THR A 146 3.26 -0.08 7.60
CA THR A 146 3.56 -0.34 6.19
C THR A 146 2.80 0.56 5.21
N MET A 147 1.80 1.32 5.68
CA MET A 147 1.03 2.21 4.82
C MET A 147 0.40 3.36 5.62
N LEU A 148 0.48 4.56 5.07
CA LEU A 148 -0.41 5.65 5.45
C LEU A 148 -1.66 5.64 4.54
N GLY A 149 -2.79 6.01 5.10
CA GLY A 149 -4.02 6.29 4.35
C GLY A 149 -4.56 7.67 4.71
N LEU A 150 -5.27 8.29 3.78
CA LEU A 150 -6.00 9.53 4.03
C LEU A 150 -7.50 9.21 4.03
N GLY A 151 -8.17 9.37 5.16
CA GLY A 151 -9.63 9.30 5.23
C GLY A 151 -10.22 10.66 4.91
N GLU A 152 -10.44 10.90 3.61
CA GLU A 152 -10.78 12.24 3.14
C GLU A 152 -12.17 12.74 3.59
N SER A 153 -13.11 11.87 3.92
CA SER A 153 -14.44 12.29 4.39
C SER A 153 -14.37 12.93 5.77
N ASP A 154 -13.69 12.28 6.71
CA ASP A 154 -13.48 12.81 8.06
C ASP A 154 -12.60 14.05 8.04
N LEU A 155 -11.53 14.03 7.23
CA LEU A 155 -10.66 15.20 7.11
C LEU A 155 -11.41 16.42 6.55
N ARG A 156 -12.31 16.22 5.59
CA ARG A 156 -13.17 17.30 5.08
C ARG A 156 -14.08 17.87 6.18
N ALA A 157 -14.65 17.00 7.01
CA ALA A 157 -15.47 17.42 8.14
C ALA A 157 -14.65 18.21 9.17
N ASP A 158 -13.45 17.72 9.54
CA ASP A 158 -12.53 18.39 10.47
C ASP A 158 -12.09 19.77 9.97
N LEU A 159 -11.76 19.87 8.67
CA LEU A 159 -11.39 21.11 8.01
C LEU A 159 -12.59 22.02 7.66
N SER A 160 -13.82 21.59 7.96
CA SER A 160 -15.06 22.29 7.60
C SER A 160 -15.14 22.68 6.12
N THR A 161 -14.73 21.78 5.23
CA THR A 161 -14.69 22.02 3.77
C THR A 161 -15.34 20.90 2.98
N THR A 162 -16.05 21.27 1.91
CA THR A 162 -16.56 20.33 0.91
C THR A 162 -15.77 20.43 -0.41
N ALA A 163 -14.74 21.26 -0.45
CA ALA A 163 -14.04 21.59 -1.67
C ALA A 163 -13.11 20.45 -2.11
N GLU A 164 -13.24 20.03 -3.36
CA GLU A 164 -12.10 19.48 -4.10
C GLU A 164 -11.11 20.61 -4.46
N GLY A 165 -9.89 20.24 -4.85
CA GLY A 165 -8.90 21.20 -5.32
C GLY A 165 -7.74 21.42 -4.33
N PRO A 166 -7.15 22.63 -4.27
CA PRO A 166 -5.82 22.84 -3.68
C PRO A 166 -5.67 22.39 -2.23
N THR A 167 -6.71 22.57 -1.39
CA THR A 167 -6.68 22.13 0.01
C THR A 167 -6.52 20.60 0.10
N MET A 168 -7.40 19.85 -0.57
CA MET A 168 -7.34 18.39 -0.57
C MET A 168 -6.11 17.86 -1.30
N ASP A 169 -5.67 18.51 -2.37
CA ASP A 169 -4.43 18.14 -3.07
C ASP A 169 -3.20 18.35 -2.20
N THR A 170 -3.18 19.42 -1.39
CA THR A 170 -2.12 19.65 -0.39
C THR A 170 -2.13 18.56 0.68
N SER A 171 -3.31 18.18 1.20
CA SER A 171 -3.42 17.07 2.15
C SER A 171 -2.96 15.74 1.56
N ARG A 172 -3.38 15.43 0.33
CA ARG A 172 -2.93 14.23 -0.41
C ARG A 172 -1.41 14.23 -0.60
N ALA A 173 -0.84 15.34 -1.06
CA ALA A 173 0.59 15.50 -1.25
C ALA A 173 1.37 15.34 0.07
N ARG A 174 0.87 15.92 1.17
CA ARG A 174 1.49 15.79 2.50
C ARG A 174 1.58 14.34 2.96
N VAL A 175 0.53 13.54 2.77
CA VAL A 175 0.54 12.11 3.10
C VAL A 175 1.51 11.33 2.22
N ILE A 176 1.56 11.61 0.92
CA ILE A 176 2.50 10.96 -0.01
C ILE A 176 3.95 11.28 0.39
N VAL A 177 4.26 12.55 0.65
CA VAL A 177 5.61 12.98 1.08
C VAL A 177 5.99 12.33 2.40
N ALA A 178 5.08 12.31 3.39
CA ALA A 178 5.33 11.68 4.68
C ALA A 178 5.60 10.16 4.55
N ALA A 179 4.81 9.46 3.75
CA ALA A 179 5.00 8.03 3.49
C ALA A 179 6.38 7.77 2.86
N ARG A 180 6.75 8.52 1.80
CA ARG A 180 8.04 8.36 1.13
C ARG A 180 9.22 8.75 2.02
N ALA A 181 9.10 9.81 2.80
CA ALA A 181 10.13 10.22 3.76
C ALA A 181 10.37 9.14 4.83
N ALA A 182 9.33 8.39 5.21
CA ALA A 182 9.41 7.27 6.16
C ALA A 182 9.91 5.96 5.51
N GLY A 183 10.23 5.96 4.22
CA GLY A 183 10.63 4.74 3.49
C GLY A 183 9.46 3.82 3.11
N LEU A 184 8.21 4.26 3.33
CA LEU A 184 7.01 3.49 2.98
C LEU A 184 6.69 3.60 1.48
N PRO A 185 5.93 2.64 0.91
CA PRO A 185 5.36 2.79 -0.43
C PRO A 185 4.42 3.99 -0.49
N ASN A 186 4.16 4.47 -1.71
CA ASN A 186 3.11 5.46 -1.92
C ASN A 186 1.74 4.87 -1.48
N PRO A 187 0.88 5.70 -0.87
CA PRO A 187 -0.40 5.24 -0.36
C PRO A 187 -1.38 4.84 -1.47
N CYS A 188 -2.48 4.17 -1.06
CA CYS A 188 -3.70 4.07 -1.86
C CYS A 188 -4.56 5.33 -1.66
N GLN A 189 -5.15 5.85 -2.73
CA GLN A 189 -6.11 6.94 -2.69
C GLN A 189 -7.36 6.54 -1.88
N SER A 190 -7.97 7.51 -1.22
CA SER A 190 -9.21 7.31 -0.47
C SER A 190 -10.37 6.81 -1.34
N VAL A 191 -11.42 6.35 -0.67
CA VAL A 191 -12.66 5.88 -1.27
C VAL A 191 -13.30 6.96 -2.16
N TYR A 192 -14.03 6.52 -3.17
CA TYR A 192 -14.96 7.37 -3.89
C TYR A 192 -16.38 7.06 -3.40
N ALA A 193 -17.00 8.03 -2.73
CA ALA A 193 -18.24 7.84 -1.98
C ALA A 193 -19.50 7.66 -2.85
N GLU A 194 -19.39 7.76 -4.18
CA GLU A 194 -20.49 7.58 -5.13
C GLU A 194 -20.32 6.27 -5.93
N PRO A 195 -20.85 5.12 -5.46
CA PRO A 195 -20.61 3.81 -6.08
C PRO A 195 -21.11 3.69 -7.52
N ARG A 196 -22.09 4.50 -7.91
CA ARG A 196 -22.73 4.46 -9.23
C ARG A 196 -22.05 5.38 -10.26
N ASP A 197 -21.32 6.39 -9.80
CA ASP A 197 -20.61 7.31 -10.71
C ASP A 197 -19.21 6.79 -11.05
N LEU A 198 -19.16 5.79 -11.94
CA LEU A 198 -17.90 5.23 -12.43
C LEU A 198 -17.08 6.23 -13.25
N ARG A 199 -17.71 7.26 -13.85
CA ARG A 199 -17.01 8.30 -14.59
C ARG A 199 -16.28 9.24 -13.64
N GLY A 200 -16.94 9.68 -12.57
CA GLY A 200 -16.33 10.47 -11.50
C GLY A 200 -15.18 9.70 -10.82
N LEU A 201 -15.36 8.40 -10.56
CA LEU A 201 -14.30 7.51 -10.09
C LEU A 201 -13.09 7.51 -11.03
N LEU A 202 -13.30 7.35 -12.34
CA LEU A 202 -12.22 7.33 -13.34
C LEU A 202 -11.44 8.65 -13.34
N VAL A 203 -12.14 9.79 -13.38
CA VAL A 203 -11.52 11.12 -13.42
C VAL A 203 -10.68 11.37 -12.17
N THR A 204 -11.25 11.10 -10.99
CA THR A 204 -10.57 11.34 -9.71
C THR A 204 -9.44 10.35 -9.44
N SER A 205 -9.54 9.11 -9.93
CA SER A 205 -8.46 8.11 -9.83
C SER A 205 -7.28 8.48 -10.73
N LYS A 206 -7.55 8.96 -11.96
CA LYS A 206 -6.49 9.50 -12.85
C LYS A 206 -5.78 10.69 -12.21
N HIS A 207 -6.52 11.54 -11.49
CA HIS A 207 -5.93 12.63 -10.71
C HIS A 207 -5.06 12.11 -9.57
N GLY A 208 -5.55 11.16 -8.78
CA GLY A 208 -4.77 10.53 -7.71
C GLY A 208 -3.48 9.86 -8.22
N ARG A 209 -3.55 9.14 -9.34
CA ARG A 209 -2.37 8.55 -9.99
C ARG A 209 -1.33 9.62 -10.37
N ARG A 210 -1.75 10.79 -10.88
CA ARG A 210 -0.83 11.91 -11.19
C ARG A 210 -0.19 12.50 -9.94
N LEU A 211 -0.90 12.55 -8.82
CA LEU A 211 -0.35 12.99 -7.53
C LEU A 211 0.68 12.00 -6.96
N GLY A 212 0.56 10.71 -7.32
CA GLY A 212 1.52 9.67 -6.95
C GLY A 212 0.93 8.47 -6.21
N PHE A 213 -0.39 8.42 -5.98
CA PHE A 213 -1.03 7.23 -5.40
C PHE A 213 -0.80 5.99 -6.28
N LEU A 214 -0.66 4.81 -5.67
CA LEU A 214 -0.41 3.53 -6.36
C LEU A 214 -1.64 2.64 -6.50
N GLY A 215 -2.73 3.01 -5.85
CA GLY A 215 -3.99 2.29 -5.88
C GLY A 215 -5.10 3.13 -5.30
N ARG A 216 -6.26 2.51 -5.07
CA ARG A 216 -7.42 3.18 -4.49
C ARG A 216 -8.27 2.23 -3.63
N MET A 217 -8.80 2.78 -2.54
CA MET A 217 -9.78 2.12 -1.71
C MET A 217 -11.13 2.04 -2.44
N ALA A 218 -11.75 0.86 -2.46
CA ALA A 218 -13.06 0.62 -3.06
C ALA A 218 -14.10 0.34 -1.96
N ILE A 219 -15.34 0.77 -2.19
CA ILE A 219 -16.49 0.50 -1.31
C ILE A 219 -17.57 -0.32 -2.02
N HIS A 220 -17.39 -0.60 -3.31
CA HIS A 220 -18.30 -1.40 -4.10
C HIS A 220 -17.55 -2.20 -5.18
N PRO A 221 -17.89 -3.48 -5.44
CA PRO A 221 -17.19 -4.31 -6.43
C PRO A 221 -17.13 -3.71 -7.83
N ALA A 222 -18.18 -2.99 -8.27
CA ALA A 222 -18.19 -2.32 -9.58
C ALA A 222 -17.12 -1.24 -9.76
N GLN A 223 -16.47 -0.77 -8.68
CA GLN A 223 -15.37 0.19 -8.75
C GLN A 223 -14.03 -0.47 -9.13
N ILE A 224 -13.88 -1.78 -8.88
CA ILE A 224 -12.61 -2.50 -9.02
C ILE A 224 -12.07 -2.44 -10.45
N PRO A 225 -12.85 -2.74 -11.52
CA PRO A 225 -12.33 -2.69 -12.87
C PRO A 225 -11.80 -1.30 -13.26
N VAL A 226 -12.54 -0.24 -12.91
CA VAL A 226 -12.13 1.15 -13.20
C VAL A 226 -10.86 1.52 -12.44
N ILE A 227 -10.74 1.09 -11.18
CA ILE A 227 -9.53 1.30 -10.38
C ILE A 227 -8.35 0.56 -11.01
N HIS A 228 -8.52 -0.71 -11.39
CA HIS A 228 -7.48 -1.52 -12.03
C HIS A 228 -7.02 -0.92 -13.35
N ASP A 229 -7.93 -0.47 -14.21
CA ASP A 229 -7.61 0.19 -15.47
C ASP A 229 -6.73 1.43 -15.26
N VAL A 230 -6.96 2.17 -14.17
CA VAL A 230 -6.19 3.37 -13.85
C VAL A 230 -4.84 3.05 -13.24
N TYR A 231 -4.75 2.09 -12.32
CA TYR A 231 -3.52 1.85 -11.55
C TYR A 231 -2.65 0.72 -12.10
N THR A 232 -3.09 0.03 -13.15
CA THR A 232 -2.25 -0.91 -13.90
C THR A 232 -1.36 -0.13 -14.87
N PRO A 233 -0.03 -0.36 -14.87
CA PRO A 233 0.85 0.21 -15.89
C PRO A 233 0.43 -0.22 -17.29
N THR A 234 0.44 0.70 -18.24
CA THR A 234 0.18 0.39 -19.64
C THR A 234 1.39 -0.30 -20.28
N THR A 235 1.19 -1.03 -21.37
CA THR A 235 2.28 -1.64 -22.16
C THR A 235 3.33 -0.60 -22.54
N ASN A 236 2.91 0.58 -23.01
CA ASN A 236 3.84 1.67 -23.35
C ASN A 236 4.66 2.16 -22.15
N GLU A 237 4.07 2.25 -20.95
CA GLU A 237 4.81 2.64 -19.75
C GLU A 237 5.83 1.58 -19.32
N ILE A 238 5.50 0.30 -19.52
CA ILE A 238 6.40 -0.83 -19.27
C ILE A 238 7.55 -0.81 -20.28
N ASP A 239 7.26 -0.67 -21.57
CA ASP A 239 8.25 -0.62 -22.65
C ASP A 239 9.20 0.57 -22.47
N ASP A 240 8.67 1.76 -22.19
CA ASP A 240 9.48 2.95 -21.89
C ASP A 240 10.37 2.72 -20.66
N ALA A 241 9.87 2.05 -19.62
CA ALA A 241 10.63 1.74 -18.42
C ALA A 241 11.75 0.71 -18.68
N LEU A 242 11.49 -0.32 -19.49
CA LEU A 242 12.50 -1.29 -19.93
C LEU A 242 13.59 -0.62 -20.77
N GLU A 243 13.22 0.26 -21.71
CA GLU A 243 14.18 1.01 -22.53
C GLU A 243 15.06 1.92 -21.66
N ILE A 244 14.48 2.63 -20.70
CA ILE A 244 15.22 3.48 -19.75
C ILE A 244 16.25 2.65 -18.96
N CYS A 245 15.84 1.50 -18.43
CA CYS A 245 16.74 0.62 -17.68
C CYS A 245 17.90 0.11 -18.57
N ALA A 246 17.59 -0.37 -19.78
CA ALA A 246 18.60 -0.87 -20.71
C ALA A 246 19.60 0.22 -21.13
N ALA A 247 19.12 1.44 -21.40
CA ALA A 247 19.96 2.57 -21.78
C ALA A 247 20.94 2.95 -20.65
N VAL A 248 20.48 2.94 -19.40
CA VAL A 248 21.33 3.25 -18.24
C VAL A 248 22.34 2.14 -17.98
N ASP A 249 21.96 0.87 -18.11
CA ASP A 249 22.89 -0.26 -17.94
C ASP A 249 24.04 -0.20 -18.96
N LEU A 250 23.73 0.12 -20.22
CA LEU A 250 24.75 0.35 -21.25
C LEU A 250 25.65 1.56 -20.93
N ALA A 251 25.06 2.65 -20.45
CA ALA A 251 25.82 3.84 -20.07
C ALA A 251 26.75 3.59 -18.87
N ALA A 252 26.35 2.75 -17.92
CA ALA A 252 27.16 2.36 -16.77
C ALA A 252 28.42 1.57 -17.18
N LEU A 253 28.34 0.72 -18.20
CA LEU A 253 29.52 0.04 -18.78
C LEU A 253 30.55 1.03 -19.34
N GLU A 254 30.10 2.21 -19.77
CA GLU A 254 30.93 3.29 -20.31
C GLU A 254 31.23 4.38 -19.26
N SER A 255 30.92 4.14 -17.98
CA SER A 255 31.10 5.12 -16.90
C SER A 255 30.38 6.46 -17.13
N ARG A 256 29.24 6.45 -17.84
CA ARG A 256 28.38 7.63 -18.07
C ARG A 256 27.17 7.60 -17.14
N SER A 257 26.87 8.72 -16.51
CA SER A 257 25.71 8.90 -15.61
C SER A 257 24.45 9.41 -16.31
N ILE A 258 24.59 9.92 -17.55
CA ILE A 258 23.52 10.43 -18.39
C ILE A 258 23.67 9.80 -19.77
N THR A 259 22.56 9.37 -20.35
CA THR A 259 22.50 8.78 -21.68
C THR A 259 21.28 9.28 -22.45
N ILE A 260 21.17 8.93 -23.72
CA ILE A 260 20.02 9.23 -24.56
C ILE A 260 19.42 7.90 -25.00
N THR A 261 18.11 7.72 -24.82
CA THR A 261 17.42 6.52 -25.31
C THR A 261 17.36 6.49 -26.84
N SER A 262 16.94 5.36 -27.43
CA SER A 262 16.78 5.28 -28.89
C SER A 262 15.74 6.28 -29.42
N GLN A 263 14.79 6.68 -28.56
CA GLN A 263 13.79 7.70 -28.82
C GLN A 263 14.27 9.14 -28.58
N GLY A 264 15.55 9.37 -28.28
CA GLY A 264 16.09 10.73 -28.07
C GLY A 264 15.82 11.34 -26.68
N LYS A 265 15.30 10.57 -25.71
CA LYS A 265 15.06 11.07 -24.35
C LYS A 265 16.36 11.04 -23.55
N MET A 266 16.75 12.17 -22.97
CA MET A 266 17.87 12.21 -22.02
C MET A 266 17.46 11.48 -20.74
N VAL A 267 18.23 10.48 -20.32
CA VAL A 267 17.98 9.63 -19.15
C VAL A 267 19.07 9.81 -18.12
N GLY A 268 18.66 9.98 -16.86
CA GLY A 268 19.55 10.00 -15.70
C GLY A 268 18.91 9.32 -14.49
N PRO A 269 19.55 9.38 -13.31
CA PRO A 269 19.12 8.66 -12.10
C PRO A 269 17.64 8.85 -11.69
N PRO A 270 17.02 10.05 -11.82
CA PRO A 270 15.59 10.22 -11.48
C PRO A 270 14.64 9.46 -12.40
N MET A 271 14.94 9.42 -13.70
CA MET A 271 14.12 8.68 -14.68
C MET A 271 14.28 7.18 -14.51
N LEU A 272 15.50 6.73 -14.21
CA LEU A 272 15.75 5.35 -13.82
C LEU A 272 14.89 4.98 -12.61
N ALA A 273 14.94 5.76 -11.52
CA ALA A 273 14.15 5.53 -10.30
C ALA A 273 12.65 5.37 -10.60
N ARG A 274 12.09 6.20 -11.50
CA ARG A 274 10.69 6.10 -11.93
C ARG A 274 10.42 4.83 -12.75
N ALA A 275 11.31 4.46 -13.67
CA ALA A 275 11.20 3.23 -14.44
C ALA A 275 11.21 1.99 -13.53
N ARG A 276 12.04 1.98 -12.48
CA ARG A 276 12.09 0.88 -11.49
C ARG A 276 10.74 0.66 -10.84
N GLN A 277 10.08 1.74 -10.40
CA GLN A 277 8.75 1.65 -9.77
C GLN A 277 7.69 1.07 -10.71
N VAL A 278 7.74 1.44 -12.00
CA VAL A 278 6.82 0.89 -13.01
C VAL A 278 7.04 -0.61 -13.18
N LEU A 279 8.30 -1.05 -13.27
CA LEU A 279 8.64 -2.46 -13.43
C LEU A 279 8.40 -3.29 -12.17
N GLU A 280 8.63 -2.73 -10.97
CA GLU A 280 8.26 -3.34 -9.69
C GLU A 280 6.76 -3.61 -9.64
N LEU A 281 5.93 -2.61 -10.01
CA LEU A 281 4.49 -2.78 -10.09
C LEU A 281 4.09 -3.80 -11.17
N ALA A 282 4.66 -3.72 -12.37
CA ALA A 282 4.37 -4.66 -13.45
C ALA A 282 4.73 -6.10 -13.07
N THR A 283 5.84 -6.30 -12.37
CA THR A 283 6.28 -7.61 -11.86
C THR A 283 5.34 -8.10 -10.76
N ALA A 284 4.94 -7.25 -9.83
CA ALA A 284 3.98 -7.59 -8.78
C ALA A 284 2.60 -7.99 -9.35
N LEU A 285 2.26 -7.48 -10.54
CA LEU A 285 1.03 -7.80 -11.27
C LEU A 285 1.19 -8.91 -12.31
N ASN A 286 2.37 -9.56 -12.39
CA ASN A 286 2.70 -10.59 -13.37
C ASN A 286 2.52 -10.16 -14.84
N LEU A 287 2.69 -8.86 -15.14
CA LEU A 287 2.65 -8.31 -16.50
C LEU A 287 3.99 -8.47 -17.23
N VAL A 288 5.07 -8.67 -16.46
CA VAL A 288 6.41 -8.99 -16.93
C VAL A 288 7.00 -10.10 -16.07
N THR A 289 7.76 -11.01 -16.66
CA THR A 289 8.53 -12.03 -15.93
C THR A 289 9.76 -11.40 -15.30
N ASP A 290 10.11 -11.82 -14.06
CA ASP A 290 11.18 -11.26 -13.21
C ASP A 290 12.26 -10.53 -14.00
N VAL A 291 12.16 -9.19 -14.01
CA VAL A 291 13.12 -8.34 -14.73
C VAL A 291 14.44 -8.43 -13.98
N ALA A 292 15.38 -9.23 -14.49
CA ALA A 292 16.66 -9.48 -13.85
C ALA A 292 17.37 -8.16 -13.55
N TRP A 293 17.43 -7.82 -12.25
CA TRP A 293 17.88 -6.52 -11.80
C TRP A 293 19.41 -6.40 -11.86
N PRO A 294 19.99 -5.27 -12.29
CA PRO A 294 21.45 -5.11 -12.28
C PRO A 294 22.10 -5.31 -10.91
N ALA A 295 21.40 -4.99 -9.81
CA ALA A 295 21.94 -5.21 -8.46
C ALA A 295 21.98 -6.70 -8.03
N GLU A 296 21.36 -7.61 -8.79
CA GLU A 296 21.57 -9.05 -8.64
C GLU A 296 22.79 -9.55 -9.42
N ARG A 297 23.17 -8.88 -10.52
CA ARG A 297 24.41 -9.19 -11.25
C ARG A 297 25.66 -8.83 -10.45
N ALA A 298 25.62 -7.73 -9.69
CA ALA A 298 26.75 -7.32 -8.85
C ALA A 298 27.02 -8.31 -7.68
N ARG A 299 25.96 -8.85 -7.05
CA ARG A 299 26.09 -9.83 -5.96
C ARG A 299 26.51 -11.23 -6.42
N THR A 300 26.15 -11.60 -7.65
CA THR A 300 26.56 -12.89 -8.24
C THR A 300 27.98 -12.84 -8.83
N SER A 301 28.49 -11.67 -9.23
CA SER A 301 29.89 -11.52 -9.65
C SER A 301 30.90 -11.47 -8.49
N GLU A 302 30.52 -10.98 -7.31
CA GLU A 302 31.43 -10.94 -6.14
C GLU A 302 31.60 -12.31 -5.45
N SER A 303 30.64 -13.23 -5.62
CA SER A 303 30.69 -14.58 -5.06
C SER A 303 31.44 -15.60 -5.93
N ALA A 304 31.74 -15.26 -7.19
CA ALA A 304 32.46 -16.12 -8.14
C ALA A 304 33.98 -15.83 -8.25
N GLY A 305 34.49 -14.83 -7.51
CA GLY A 305 35.82 -14.25 -7.71
C GLY A 305 36.79 -14.36 -6.53
N TYR A 306 36.84 -15.47 -5.80
CA TYR A 306 37.94 -15.71 -4.85
C TYR A 306 38.26 -17.19 -4.63
N THR A 307 38.86 -17.84 -5.62
CA THR A 307 39.74 -18.99 -5.39
C THR A 307 41.19 -18.52 -5.45
N ARG A 308 41.78 -18.17 -4.30
CA ARG A 308 43.23 -18.00 -4.20
C ARG A 308 43.90 -19.37 -4.29
N ASN A 309 44.63 -19.55 -5.38
CA ASN A 309 45.68 -20.54 -5.53
C ASN A 309 46.79 -20.27 -4.50
N ASN A 310 46.98 -21.15 -3.53
CA ASN A 310 48.19 -21.22 -2.70
C ASN A 310 48.87 -22.57 -2.94
N GLY A 311 49.64 -22.67 -4.03
CA GLY A 311 50.89 -23.44 -4.04
C GLY A 311 52.03 -22.43 -3.95
N GLY A 312 53.14 -22.61 -3.26
CA GLY A 312 53.66 -23.70 -2.45
C GLY A 312 55.08 -23.28 -2.03
N SER A 313 55.61 -23.98 -1.01
CA SER A 313 57.04 -24.20 -0.74
C SER A 313 58.01 -23.00 -0.65
N SER A 314 58.40 -22.68 0.58
CA SER A 314 59.79 -22.80 1.08
C SER A 314 59.82 -22.52 2.58
#